data_AF-A0A286PGZ7-F1
#
_entry.id   AF-A0A286PGZ7-F1
#
_cell.length_a   1.000
_cell.length_b   1.000
_cell.length_c   1.000
_cell.angle_alpha   90.00
_cell.angle_beta   90.00
_cell.angle_gamma   90.00
#
_symmetry.space_group_name_H-M   'P 1'
#
loop_
_entity.id
_entity.type
_entity.pdbx_description
1 polymer ?
#
loop_
_entity_poly.entity_id
_entity_poly.type
_entity_poly.pdbx_seq_one_letter_code
_entity_poly.pdbx_strand_id
1 'polypeptide(L)'
;MDDAWEGFCRYLEKLCQLQACDRAFNDLVSARLPLHVAGREMYERAKELCIQIMRNAQEQGVLRGDVTAQDIAFVIWSQAGIIRATRTIAPQAWRRHLHLMLDAFRTDGAHELPEPPLTSQQVDQTLVTLECTEEDCREQS
;
A
#
# COMPACT_ATOMS: atom_id res chain seq x y z
N MET A 1 25.40 -2.98 -8.21
CA MET A 1 24.37 -2.31 -7.41
C MET A 1 23.07 -2.69 -8.08
N ASP A 2 22.21 -3.46 -7.42
CA ASP A 2 20.91 -3.79 -8.00
C ASP A 2 20.15 -2.49 -8.26
N ASP A 3 19.38 -2.45 -9.36
CA ASP A 3 18.53 -1.31 -9.69
C ASP A 3 17.50 -1.11 -8.58
N ALA A 4 17.68 -0.07 -7.75
CA ALA A 4 16.81 0.16 -6.59
C ALA A 4 15.37 0.50 -7.01
N TRP A 5 15.20 1.11 -8.19
CA TRP A 5 13.89 1.33 -8.77
C TRP A 5 13.21 0.01 -9.11
N GLU A 6 13.92 -0.90 -9.79
CA GLU A 6 13.41 -2.23 -10.09
C GLU A 6 13.10 -3.02 -8.80
N GLY A 7 13.91 -2.85 -7.75
CA GLY A 7 13.65 -3.40 -6.42
C GLY A 7 12.33 -2.90 -5.81
N PHE A 8 12.10 -1.58 -5.87
CA PHE A 8 10.88 -0.94 -5.40
C PHE A 8 9.63 -1.39 -6.18
N CYS A 9 9.69 -1.37 -7.52
CA CYS A 9 8.60 -1.87 -8.37
C CYS A 9 8.28 -3.33 -8.06
N ARG A 10 9.29 -4.21 -7.99
CA ARG A 10 9.09 -5.64 -7.70
C ARG A 10 8.48 -5.89 -6.33
N TYR A 11 8.85 -5.09 -5.33
CA TYR A 11 8.26 -5.19 -3.99
C TYR A 11 6.76 -4.89 -4.02
N LEU A 12 6.36 -3.75 -4.60
CA LEU A 12 4.95 -3.35 -4.67
C LEU A 12 4.12 -4.26 -5.57
N GLU A 13 4.67 -4.72 -6.70
CA GLU A 13 4.01 -5.68 -7.58
C GLU A 13 3.72 -7.00 -6.88
N LYS A 14 4.70 -7.55 -6.15
CA LYS A 14 4.51 -8.79 -5.38
C LYS A 14 3.45 -8.61 -4.29
N LEU A 15 3.46 -7.48 -3.59
CA LEU A 15 2.48 -7.20 -2.55
C LEU A 15 1.05 -7.11 -3.12
N CYS A 16 0.85 -6.38 -4.21
CA CYS A 16 -0.44 -6.28 -4.89
C CYS A 16 -0.88 -7.61 -5.50
N GLN A 17 0.06 -8.42 -6.01
CA GLN A 17 -0.23 -9.76 -6.51
C GLN A 17 -0.74 -10.68 -5.39
N LEU A 18 -0.14 -10.64 -4.20
CA LEU A 18 -0.63 -11.38 -3.04
C LEU A 18 -2.06 -10.94 -2.65
N GLN A 19 -2.34 -9.64 -2.64
CA GLN A 19 -3.69 -9.10 -2.44
C GLN A 19 -4.70 -9.58 -3.50
N ALA A 20 -4.25 -9.81 -4.74
CA ALA A 20 -5.11 -10.27 -5.83
C ALA A 20 -5.40 -11.78 -5.74
N CYS A 21 -4.42 -12.57 -5.30
CA CYS A 21 -4.51 -14.03 -5.23
C CYS A 21 -5.24 -14.53 -3.97
N ASP A 22 -5.16 -13.81 -2.85
CA ASP A 22 -5.71 -14.24 -1.57
C ASP A 22 -6.65 -13.17 -1.00
N ARG A 23 -7.95 -13.51 -0.92
CA ARG A 23 -8.98 -12.62 -0.37
C ARG A 23 -8.76 -12.37 1.12
N ALA A 24 -8.41 -13.39 1.89
CA ALA A 24 -8.18 -13.25 3.33
C ALA A 24 -6.94 -12.37 3.57
N PHE A 25 -5.92 -12.53 2.73
CA PHE A 25 -4.77 -11.62 2.72
C PHE A 25 -5.19 -10.20 2.34
N ASN A 26 -5.97 -10.00 1.28
CA ASN A 26 -6.49 -8.67 0.89
C ASN A 26 -7.22 -7.97 2.05
N ASP A 27 -8.10 -8.69 2.74
CA ASP A 27 -8.85 -8.16 3.89
C ASP A 27 -7.91 -7.86 5.08
N LEU A 28 -6.85 -8.67 5.28
CA LEU A 28 -5.82 -8.46 6.32
C LEU A 28 -4.94 -7.22 6.05
N VAL A 29 -4.35 -7.08 4.85
CA VAL A 29 -3.46 -5.96 4.52
C VAL A 29 -4.19 -4.64 4.19
N SER A 30 -5.52 -4.68 3.98
CA SER A 30 -6.34 -3.47 3.81
C SER A 30 -6.93 -2.92 5.11
N ALA A 31 -6.42 -3.37 6.26
CA ALA A 31 -6.81 -2.87 7.58
C ALA A 31 -8.28 -3.13 7.95
N ARG A 32 -8.90 -4.14 7.35
CA ARG A 32 -10.29 -4.51 7.64
C ARG A 32 -10.43 -5.62 8.66
N LEU A 33 -9.32 -6.23 9.08
CA LEU A 33 -9.29 -7.28 10.09
C LEU A 33 -8.27 -6.92 11.18
N PRO A 34 -8.60 -7.17 12.46
CA PRO A 34 -7.65 -6.99 13.55
C PRO A 34 -6.39 -7.83 13.28
N LEU A 35 -5.22 -7.19 13.25
CA LEU A 35 -3.96 -7.92 13.16
C LEU A 35 -3.76 -8.70 14.47
N HIS A 36 -3.90 -10.03 14.42
CA HIS A 36 -3.45 -10.91 15.51
C HIS A 36 -1.94 -10.69 15.75
N VAL A 37 -1.40 -11.06 16.93
CA VAL A 37 0.01 -10.79 17.31
C VAL A 37 1.02 -11.20 16.22
N ALA A 38 0.86 -12.39 15.63
CA ALA A 38 1.70 -12.86 14.53
C ALA A 38 1.56 -12.03 13.23
N GLY A 39 0.37 -11.47 12.97
CA GLY A 39 0.13 -10.57 11.84
C GLY A 39 0.81 -9.21 12.02
N ARG A 40 0.90 -8.70 13.26
CA ARG A 40 1.63 -7.46 13.58
C ARG A 40 3.12 -7.58 13.36
N GLU A 41 3.75 -8.68 13.79
CA GLU A 41 5.19 -8.90 13.56
C GLU A 41 5.53 -8.98 12.07
N MET A 42 4.70 -9.70 11.29
CA MET A 42 4.86 -9.77 9.84
C MET A 42 4.67 -8.39 9.17
N TYR A 43 3.68 -7.61 9.63
CA TYR A 43 3.41 -6.27 9.15
C TYR A 43 4.59 -5.32 9.42
N GLU A 44 5.11 -5.27 10.64
CA GLU A 44 6.27 -4.42 10.97
C GLU A 44 7.51 -4.82 10.17
N ARG A 45 7.77 -6.13 9.99
CA ARG A 45 8.87 -6.59 9.15
C ARG A 45 8.70 -6.19 7.68
N ALA A 46 7.49 -6.27 7.15
CA ALA A 46 7.19 -5.85 5.78
C ALA A 46 7.37 -4.33 5.61
N LYS A 47 6.96 -3.54 6.60
CA LYS A 47 7.13 -2.09 6.66
C LYS A 47 8.60 -1.69 6.75
N GLU A 48 9.39 -2.33 7.60
CA GLU A 48 10.85 -2.10 7.69
C GLU A 48 11.55 -2.38 6.35
N LEU A 49 11.19 -3.50 5.69
CA LEU A 49 11.71 -3.82 4.37
C LEU A 49 11.31 -2.76 3.33
N CYS A 50 10.05 -2.31 3.35
CA CYS A 50 9.58 -1.23 2.47
C CYS A 50 10.42 0.04 2.66
N ILE A 51 10.62 0.46 3.91
CA ILE A 51 11.41 1.65 4.26
C ILE A 51 12.84 1.53 3.74
N GLN A 52 13.47 0.36 3.87
CA GLN A 52 14.83 0.12 3.35
C GLN A 52 14.89 0.23 1.83
N ILE A 53 13.94 -0.40 1.12
CA ILE A 53 13.88 -0.35 -0.35
C ILE A 53 13.65 1.08 -0.83
N MET A 54 12.72 1.81 -0.20
CA MET A 54 12.44 3.21 -0.50
C MET A 54 13.68 4.08 -0.29
N ARG A 55 14.36 3.93 0.85
CA ARG A 55 15.57 4.68 1.15
C ARG A 55 16.63 4.48 0.08
N ASN A 56 16.89 3.23 -0.33
CA ASN A 56 17.88 2.94 -1.37
C ASN A 56 17.50 3.59 -2.72
N ALA A 57 16.21 3.60 -3.06
CA ALA A 57 15.73 4.23 -4.29
C ALA A 57 15.79 5.77 -4.23
N GLN A 58 15.55 6.36 -3.06
CA GLN A 58 15.72 7.80 -2.81
C GLN A 58 17.20 8.21 -2.85
N GLU A 59 18.09 7.44 -2.24
CA GLU A 59 19.55 7.67 -2.26
C GLU A 59 20.14 7.60 -3.68
N GLN A 60 19.56 6.76 -4.55
CA GLN A 60 19.92 6.72 -5.98
C GLN A 60 19.22 7.80 -6.83
N GLY A 61 18.35 8.62 -6.23
CA GLY A 61 17.63 9.70 -6.92
C GLY A 61 16.56 9.21 -7.90
N VAL A 62 16.14 7.95 -7.84
CA VAL A 62 15.14 7.36 -8.75
C VAL A 62 13.72 7.37 -8.18
N LEU A 63 13.59 7.44 -6.85
CA LEU A 63 12.34 7.66 -6.11
C LEU A 63 12.33 9.09 -5.54
N ARG A 64 11.23 9.82 -5.73
CA ARG A 64 11.11 11.20 -5.21
C ARG A 64 11.28 11.25 -3.69
N GLY A 65 11.97 12.29 -3.22
CA GLY A 65 12.46 12.38 -1.83
C GLY A 65 11.38 12.67 -0.77
N ASP A 66 10.20 13.08 -1.19
CA ASP A 66 9.04 13.39 -0.35
C ASP A 66 8.04 12.22 -0.22
N VAL A 67 8.28 11.09 -0.90
CA VAL A 67 7.48 9.87 -0.72
C VAL A 67 7.83 9.18 0.59
N THR A 68 6.79 8.82 1.34
CA THR A 68 6.85 8.25 2.69
C THR A 68 6.24 6.85 2.76
N ALA A 69 6.51 6.13 3.85
CA ALA A 69 5.88 4.82 4.08
C ALA A 69 4.35 4.92 4.18
N GLN A 70 3.83 6.07 4.59
CA GLN A 70 2.39 6.35 4.67
C GLN A 70 1.75 6.46 3.28
N ASP A 71 2.45 7.02 2.30
CA ASP A 71 1.99 7.03 0.91
C ASP A 71 1.89 5.61 0.33
N ILE A 72 2.82 4.73 0.73
CA ILE A 72 2.78 3.33 0.35
C ILE A 72 1.57 2.60 0.98
N ALA A 73 1.22 2.92 2.22
CA ALA A 73 0.01 2.38 2.85
C ALA A 73 -1.25 2.73 2.04
N PHE A 74 -1.35 3.96 1.52
CA PHE A 74 -2.46 4.34 0.63
C PHE A 74 -2.48 3.59 -0.70
N VAL A 75 -1.32 3.31 -1.30
CA VAL A 75 -1.26 2.45 -2.50
C VAL A 75 -1.80 1.06 -2.16
N ILE A 76 -1.42 0.47 -1.02
CA ILE A 76 -1.90 -0.84 -0.60
C ILE A 76 -3.43 -0.84 -0.38
N TRP A 77 -3.97 0.20 0.25
CA TRP A 77 -5.41 0.32 0.51
C TRP A 77 -6.22 0.56 -0.78
N SER A 78 -5.76 1.45 -1.65
CA SER A 78 -6.41 1.71 -2.95
C SER A 78 -6.41 0.46 -3.84
N GLN A 79 -5.29 -0.26 -3.89
CA GLN A 79 -5.16 -1.51 -4.63
C GLN A 79 -6.11 -2.59 -4.11
N ALA A 80 -6.26 -2.74 -2.79
CA ALA A 80 -7.25 -3.64 -2.21
C ALA A 80 -8.68 -3.31 -2.68
N GLY A 81 -9.04 -2.02 -2.66
CA GLY A 81 -10.32 -1.52 -3.15
C GLY A 81 -10.57 -1.86 -4.63
N ILE A 82 -9.58 -1.57 -5.49
CA ILE A 82 -9.64 -1.84 -6.94
C ILE A 82 -9.76 -3.35 -7.20
N ILE A 83 -8.89 -4.16 -6.60
CA ILE A 83 -8.91 -5.63 -6.73
C ILE A 83 -10.27 -6.19 -6.36
N ARG A 84 -10.88 -5.69 -5.27
CA ARG A 84 -12.22 -6.11 -4.85
C ARG A 84 -13.27 -5.73 -5.88
N ALA A 85 -13.27 -4.47 -6.32
CA ALA A 85 -14.29 -3.92 -7.22
C ALA A 85 -14.24 -4.55 -8.62
N THR A 86 -13.05 -4.90 -9.12
CA THR A 86 -12.87 -5.39 -10.50
C THR A 86 -12.72 -6.90 -10.61
N ARG A 87 -12.73 -7.65 -9.50
CA ARG A 87 -12.38 -9.08 -9.44
C ARG A 87 -13.07 -9.95 -10.50
N THR A 88 -14.37 -9.75 -10.73
CA THR A 88 -15.19 -10.59 -11.64
C THR A 88 -15.23 -10.09 -13.08
N ILE A 89 -14.88 -8.81 -13.30
CA ILE A 89 -15.03 -8.13 -14.59
C ILE A 89 -13.66 -7.95 -15.28
N ALA A 90 -12.68 -7.48 -14.52
CA ALA A 90 -11.33 -7.17 -14.98
C ALA A 90 -10.31 -7.47 -13.86
N PRO A 91 -9.99 -8.76 -13.62
CA PRO A 91 -9.14 -9.18 -12.51
C PRO A 91 -7.71 -8.63 -12.55
N GLN A 92 -7.25 -8.12 -13.71
CA GLN A 92 -5.92 -7.55 -13.88
C GLN A 92 -5.89 -6.01 -13.87
N ALA A 93 -7.03 -5.34 -13.67
CA ALA A 93 -7.14 -3.88 -13.71
C ALA A 93 -6.22 -3.17 -12.70
N TRP A 94 -5.96 -3.82 -11.55
CA TRP A 94 -5.06 -3.32 -10.51
C TRP A 94 -3.62 -3.11 -10.99
N ARG A 95 -3.14 -3.84 -12.01
CA ARG A 95 -1.78 -3.65 -12.54
C ARG A 95 -1.62 -2.29 -13.18
N ARG A 96 -2.60 -1.88 -13.99
CA ARG A 96 -2.59 -0.57 -14.63
C ARG A 96 -2.56 0.55 -13.59
N HIS A 97 -3.38 0.45 -12.55
CA HIS A 97 -3.37 1.45 -11.47
C HIS A 97 -2.04 1.48 -10.73
N LEU A 98 -1.48 0.31 -10.40
CA LEU A 98 -0.15 0.22 -9.77
C LEU A 98 0.93 0.90 -10.61
N HIS A 99 0.99 0.64 -11.91
CA HIS A 99 2.00 1.26 -12.78
C HIS A 99 1.83 2.78 -12.88
N LEU A 100 0.59 3.30 -12.86
CA LEU A 100 0.35 4.74 -12.76
C LEU A 100 0.90 5.34 -11.46
N MET A 101 0.74 4.63 -10.33
CA MET A 101 1.28 5.07 -9.04
C MET A 101 2.80 4.97 -8.97
N LEU A 102 3.37 3.90 -9.52
CA LEU A 102 4.82 3.76 -9.66
C LEU A 102 5.39 4.93 -10.49
N ASP A 103 4.82 5.24 -11.64
CA ASP A 103 5.30 6.38 -12.44
C ASP A 103 5.18 7.71 -11.68
N ALA A 104 4.11 7.92 -10.90
CA ALA A 104 3.92 9.13 -10.09
C ALA A 104 4.96 9.29 -8.95
N PHE A 105 5.62 8.21 -8.55
CA PHE A 105 6.66 8.22 -7.51
C PHE A 105 8.07 8.43 -8.06
N ARG A 106 8.27 8.42 -9.38
CA ARG A 106 9.59 8.73 -9.94
C ARG A 106 10.00 10.16 -9.59
N THR A 107 11.30 10.37 -9.41
CA THR A 107 11.87 11.71 -9.26
C THR A 107 11.68 12.55 -10.53
N ASP A 108 11.73 11.89 -11.69
CA ASP A 108 11.54 12.55 -12.98
C ASP A 108 10.10 13.08 -13.10
N GLY A 109 9.95 14.36 -13.40
CA GLY A 109 8.65 15.04 -13.46
C GLY A 109 7.97 15.30 -12.10
N ALA A 110 8.66 15.09 -10.98
CA ALA A 110 8.13 15.40 -9.66
C ALA A 110 7.93 16.92 -9.47
N HIS A 111 6.77 17.29 -8.94
CA HIS A 111 6.43 18.65 -8.52
C HIS A 111 6.04 18.62 -7.04
N GLU A 112 6.19 19.75 -6.35
CA GLU A 112 5.81 19.89 -4.94
C GLU A 112 4.35 19.46 -4.73
N LEU A 113 4.13 18.61 -3.73
CA LEU A 113 2.78 18.24 -3.30
C LEU A 113 2.28 19.29 -2.31
N PRO A 114 1.08 19.87 -2.52
CA PRO A 114 0.58 20.93 -1.65
C PRO A 114 0.22 20.43 -0.25
N GLU A 115 -0.11 19.14 -0.12
CA GLU A 115 -0.48 18.52 1.14
C GLU A 115 0.68 17.67 1.68
N PRO A 116 0.95 17.71 3.00
CA PRO A 116 1.97 16.87 3.61
C PRO A 116 1.53 15.40 3.66
N PRO A 117 2.49 14.46 3.77
CA PRO A 117 2.16 13.07 4.05
C PRO A 117 1.48 12.92 5.41
N LEU A 118 0.68 11.86 5.57
CA LEU A 118 0.11 11.55 6.88
C LEU A 118 1.20 11.27 7.92
N THR A 119 0.91 11.66 9.16
CA THR A 119 1.68 11.20 10.32
C THR A 119 1.40 9.72 10.60
N SER A 120 2.34 9.02 11.24
CA SER A 120 2.12 7.63 11.68
C SER A 120 0.87 7.49 12.55
N GLN A 121 0.60 8.47 13.43
CA GLN A 121 -0.60 8.48 14.27
C GLN A 121 -1.89 8.57 13.45
N GLN A 122 -1.92 9.40 12.40
CA GLN A 122 -3.09 9.49 11.51
C GLN A 122 -3.32 8.19 10.73
N VAL A 123 -2.24 7.52 10.28
CA VAL A 123 -2.36 6.20 9.65
C VAL A 123 -2.91 5.18 10.64
N ASP A 124 -2.37 5.11 11.85
CA ASP A 124 -2.83 4.17 12.88
C ASP A 124 -4.31 4.37 13.23
N GLN A 125 -4.76 5.62 13.35
CA GLN A 125 -6.18 5.94 13.59
C GLN A 125 -7.08 5.56 12.40
N THR A 126 -6.57 5.67 11.17
CA THR A 126 -7.32 5.28 9.96
C THR A 126 -7.49 3.78 9.88
N LEU A 127 -6.45 3.00 10.24
CA LEU A 127 -6.52 1.54 10.32
C LEU A 127 -7.67 1.11 11.26
N VAL A 128 -7.79 1.74 12.42
CA VAL A 128 -8.86 1.48 13.40
C VAL A 128 -10.26 1.84 12.86
N THR A 129 -10.37 2.85 11.99
CA THR A 129 -11.67 3.27 11.42
C THR A 129 -12.13 2.37 10.26
N LEU A 130 -11.20 1.63 9.63
CA LEU A 130 -11.50 0.69 8.54
C LEU A 130 -11.87 -0.71 9.05
N GLU A 131 -11.66 -0.99 10.34
CA GLU A 131 -12.28 -2.10 11.04
C GLU A 131 -13.79 -1.82 11.07
N CYS A 132 -14.57 -2.49 10.19
CA CYS A 132 -16.02 -2.53 10.36
C CYS A 132 -16.30 -3.05 11.78
N THR A 133 -16.82 -2.20 12.66
CA THR A 133 -17.48 -2.68 13.86
C THR A 133 -18.66 -3.53 13.39
N GLU A 134 -18.87 -4.70 13.99
CA GLU A 134 -20.02 -5.58 13.66
C GLU A 134 -21.38 -4.86 13.80
N GLU A 135 -21.40 -3.70 14.48
CA GLU A 135 -22.56 -2.83 14.69
C GLU A 135 -23.02 -2.13 13.40
N ASP A 136 -22.10 -1.65 12.53
CA ASP A 136 -22.46 -0.94 11.30
C ASP A 136 -23.14 -1.84 10.25
N CYS A 137 -22.90 -3.15 10.31
CA CYS A 137 -23.55 -4.14 9.44
C CYS A 137 -24.97 -4.52 9.90
N ARG A 138 -25.36 -4.22 11.14
CA ARG A 138 -26.68 -4.59 11.68
C ARG A 138 -27.77 -3.54 11.44
N GLU A 139 -27.41 -2.31 11.11
CA GLU A 139 -28.37 -1.22 10.90
C GLU A 139 -28.89 -1.07 9.45
N GLN A 140 -28.49 -1.95 8.53
CA GLN A 140 -28.96 -1.93 7.13
C GLN A 140 -29.66 -3.23 6.69
N SER A 141 -30.22 -4.01 7.61
CA SER A 141 -31.07 -5.19 7.28
C SER A 141 -32.51 -5.05 7.72
#